data_AF-A0A926NX98-F1
#
_entry.id   AF-A0A926NX98-F1
#
_cell.length_a   1.000
_cell.length_b   1.000
_cell.length_c   1.000
_cell.angle_alpha   90.00
_cell.angle_beta   90.00
_cell.angle_gamma   90.00
#
_symmetry.space_group_name_H-M   'P 1'
#
loop_
_entity.id
_entity.type
_entity.pdbx_description
1 polymer ?
#
loop_
_entity_poly.entity_id
_entity_poly.type
_entity_poly.pdbx_seq_one_letter_code
_entity_poly.pdbx_strand_id
1 'polypeptide(L)' 'MLTTIKGYYEEGRIVLSEDAPVYSKTDVMVTFLTGPDENKPNKRVPGSLKGKVELPDDFNEPLDDLKDYM' A
#
# COMPACT_ATOMS: atom_id res chain seq x y z
N MET A 1 29.94 2.23 -16.88
CA MET A 1 29.62 2.95 -15.63
C MET A 1 28.13 3.27 -15.69
N LEU A 2 27.39 3.10 -14.59
CA LEU A 2 25.97 3.46 -14.55
C LEU A 2 25.86 4.96 -14.24
N THR A 3 25.03 5.67 -15.01
CA THR A 3 24.75 7.10 -14.82
C THR A 3 23.27 7.28 -14.56
N THR A 4 22.92 8.01 -13.50
CA THR A 4 21.54 8.40 -13.20
C THR A 4 21.36 9.86 -13.54
N ILE A 5 20.40 10.14 -14.41
CA ILE A 5 20.06 11.49 -14.85
C ILE A 5 18.75 11.90 -14.19
N LYS A 6 18.69 13.12 -13.65
CA LYS A 6 17.44 13.66 -13.12
C LYS A 6 16.55 14.12 -14.27
N GLY A 7 15.25 13.94 -14.07
CA GLY A 7 14.22 14.42 -14.97
C GLY A 7 12.90 14.52 -14.24
N TYR A 8 11.89 14.99 -14.96
CA TYR A 8 10.52 15.02 -14.47
C TYR A 8 9.59 14.32 -15.46
N TYR A 9 8.44 13.89 -14.94
CA TYR A 9 7.38 13.28 -15.72
C TYR A 9 6.24 14.27 -15.84
N GLU A 10 5.78 14.51 -17.06
CA GLU A 10 4.67 15.40 -17.37
C GLU A 10 3.88 14.82 -18.55
N GLU A 11 2.57 14.62 -18.37
CA GLU A 11 1.63 14.19 -19.42
C GLU A 11 2.10 12.96 -20.25
N GLY A 12 2.65 11.94 -19.59
CA GLY A 12 3.11 10.73 -20.29
C GLY A 12 4.51 10.82 -20.89
N ARG A 13 5.21 11.95 -20.70
CA ARG A 13 6.56 12.18 -21.23
C ARG A 13 7.56 12.32 -20.09
N ILE A 14 8.74 11.74 -20.28
CA ILE A 14 9.88 11.92 -19.38
C ILE A 14 10.80 12.95 -20.03
N VAL A 15 11.05 14.04 -19.33
CA VAL A 15 11.95 15.10 -19.78
C VAL A 15 13.20 15.07 -18.90
N LEU A 16 14.36 14.88 -19.52
CA LEU A 16 15.65 14.90 -18.84
C LEU A 16 16.03 16.35 -18.52
N SER A 17 16.61 16.57 -17.35
CA SER A 17 17.10 17.90 -16.95
C SER A 17 18.49 18.23 -17.52
N GLU A 18 19.19 17.22 -18.04
CA GLU A 18 20.53 17.31 -18.61
C GLU A 18 20.70 16.30 -19.74
N ASP A 19 21.67 16.55 -20.62
CA ASP A 19 22.00 15.65 -21.72
C ASP A 19 22.63 14.36 -21.21
N ALA A 20 22.14 13.23 -21.70
CA ALA A 20 22.71 11.94 -21.36
C ALA A 20 24.09 11.78 -22.01
N PRO A 21 25.13 11.35 -21.27
CA PRO A 21 26.46 11.11 -21.83
C PRO A 21 26.51 9.77 -22.60
N VAL A 22 25.44 9.41 -23.31
CA VAL A 22 25.28 8.13 -24.02
C VAL A 22 24.81 8.42 -25.44
N TYR A 23 25.64 8.08 -26.42
CA TYR A 23 25.43 8.43 -27.82
C TYR A 23 24.95 7.26 -28.69
N SER A 24 24.86 6.05 -28.14
CA SER A 24 24.40 4.84 -28.82
C SER A 24 23.10 4.31 -28.23
N LYS A 25 22.31 3.59 -29.04
CA LYS A 25 21.10 2.90 -28.58
C LYS A 25 21.44 1.98 -27.41
N THR A 26 20.82 2.22 -26.26
CA THR A 26 21.11 1.55 -24.99
C THR A 26 19.81 1.37 -24.22
N ASP A 27 19.67 0.27 -23.50
CA ASP A 27 18.51 0.02 -22.64
C ASP A 27 18.56 0.91 -21.40
N VAL A 28 17.40 1.40 -20.97
CA VAL A 28 17.26 2.32 -19.84
C VAL A 28 16.25 1.81 -18.83
N MET A 29 16.49 2.11 -17.55
CA MET A 29 15.57 1.85 -16.45
C MET A 29 15.00 3.17 -15.95
N VAL A 30 13.68 3.24 -15.85
CA VAL A 30 12.97 4.43 -15.35
C VAL A 30 12.36 4.11 -13.99
N THR A 31 12.72 4.89 -12.99
CA THR A 31 12.17 4.77 -11.63
C THR A 31 11.40 6.03 -11.29
N PHE A 32 10.10 5.89 -11.04
CA PHE A 32 9.26 6.99 -10.57
C PHE A 32 9.38 7.11 -9.05
N LEU A 33 9.89 8.25 -8.59
CA LEU A 33 9.93 8.59 -7.17
C LEU A 33 8.58 9.20 -6.77
N THR A 34 7.56 8.36 -6.61
CA THR A 34 6.29 8.79 -6.02
C THR A 34 6.48 8.96 -4.51
N GLY A 35 5.87 10.00 -3.93
CA GLY A 35 5.76 10.11 -2.47
C GLY A 35 4.99 8.91 -1.90
N PRO A 36 4.95 8.74 -0.56
CA PRO A 36 4.04 7.76 0.03
C PRO A 36 2.65 8.02 -0.56
N ASP A 37 2.06 7.00 -1.18
CA ASP A 37 0.72 7.10 -1.73
C ASP A 37 -0.16 7.79 -0.68
N GLU A 38 -0.92 8.80 -1.08
CA GLU A 38 -2.05 9.28 -0.29
C GLU A 38 -3.16 8.21 -0.24
N ASN A 39 -2.82 6.93 -0.10
CA ASN A 39 -3.64 5.92 0.52
C ASN A 39 -3.83 6.34 1.98
N LYS A 40 -4.59 7.43 2.18
CA LYS A 40 -5.11 7.88 3.47
C LYS A 40 -5.76 6.64 4.05
N PRO A 41 -5.25 6.07 5.15
CA PRO A 41 -5.88 4.92 5.76
C PRO A 41 -7.33 5.32 6.04
N ASN A 42 -8.28 4.51 5.55
CA ASN A 42 -9.70 4.77 5.75
C ASN A 42 -9.92 5.09 7.22
N LYS A 43 -10.54 6.24 7.50
CA LYS A 43 -10.75 6.74 8.86
C LYS A 43 -11.44 5.64 9.67
N ARG A 44 -10.79 5.15 10.73
CA ARG A 44 -11.34 4.09 11.58
C ARG A 44 -12.69 4.55 12.13
N VAL A 45 -13.74 3.74 11.93
CA VAL A 45 -15.07 4.01 12.46
C VAL A 45 -15.22 3.25 13.78
N PRO A 46 -15.30 3.95 14.93
CA PRO A 46 -15.55 3.30 16.21
C PRO A 46 -16.94 2.63 16.19
N GLY A 47 -17.05 1.43 16.77
CA GLY A 47 -18.32 0.72 16.85
C GLY A 47 -18.84 0.15 15.52
N SER A 48 -17.97 -0.04 14.52
CA SER A 48 -18.33 -0.66 13.22
C SER A 48 -18.92 -2.07 13.33
N LEU A 49 -18.74 -2.72 14.48
CA LEU A 49 -19.28 -4.04 14.83
C LEU A 49 -20.56 -3.97 15.67
N LYS A 50 -21.08 -2.78 15.99
CA LYS A 50 -22.31 -2.62 16.77
C LYS A 50 -23.47 -3.33 16.06
N GLY A 51 -24.08 -4.30 16.75
CA GLY A 51 -25.20 -5.08 16.21
C GLY A 51 -24.81 -6.14 15.17
N LYS A 52 -23.52 -6.38 14.94
CA LYS A 52 -23.03 -7.47 14.07
C LYS A 52 -22.62 -8.71 14.84
N VAL A 53 -22.48 -8.59 16.15
CA VAL A 53 -22.13 -9.68 17.05
C VAL A 53 -23.09 -9.59 18.23
N GLU A 54 -23.67 -10.72 18.58
CA GLU A 54 -24.50 -10.88 19.76
C GLU A 54 -23.63 -11.57 20.82
N LEU A 55 -23.61 -11.00 22.03
CA LEU A 55 -23.04 -11.72 23.17
C LEU A 55 -24.14 -12.58 23.78
N PRO A 56 -23.84 -13.83 24.17
CA PRO A 56 -24.75 -14.64 24.97
C PRO A 56 -25.12 -13.92 26.28
N ASP A 57 -26.34 -14.19 26.77
CA ASP A 57 -26.82 -13.61 28.02
C ASP A 57 -26.01 -14.09 29.24
N ASP A 58 -25.48 -15.31 29.18
CA ASP A 58 -24.52 -15.84 30.16
C ASP A 58 -23.13 -15.98 29.55
N PHE A 59 -22.19 -15.16 30.02
CA PHE A 59 -20.80 -15.20 29.59
C PHE A 59 -20.08 -16.49 30.00
N ASN A 60 -20.53 -17.15 31.07
CA ASN A 60 -19.89 -18.36 31.59
C ASN A 60 -20.47 -19.64 31.01
N GLU A 61 -21.45 -19.55 30.10
CA GLU A 61 -22.00 -20.73 29.45
C GLU A 61 -20.89 -21.44 28.66
N PRO A 62 -20.67 -22.75 28.89
CA PRO A 62 -19.64 -23.49 28.19
C PRO A 62 -19.98 -23.52 26.70
N LEU A 63 -18.97 -23.21 25.88
CA LEU A 63 -19.12 -23.31 24.43
C LEU A 63 -19.30 -24.77 24.04
N ASP A 64 -20.34 -25.07 23.27
CA ASP A 64 -20.64 -26.42 22.79
C ASP A 64 -19.42 -27.06 22.08
N ASP A 65 -18.70 -26.27 21.30
CA ASP A 65 -17.51 -26.69 20.57
C ASP A 65 -16.29 -27.01 21.47
N LEU A 66 -16.34 -26.61 22.75
CA LEU A 66 -15.26 -26.84 23.73
C LEU A 66 -15.62 -27.93 24.75
N LYS A 67 -16.80 -28.58 24.62
CA LYS A 67 -17.26 -29.62 25.57
C LYS A 67 -16.30 -30.79 25.73
N ASP A 68 -15.57 -31.16 24.67
CA ASP A 68 -14.62 -32.27 24.72
C ASP A 68 -13.31 -31.92 25.46
N TYR A 69 -13.12 -30.65 25.83
CA TYR A 69 -11.89 -30.12 26.41
C TYR A 69 -12.04 -29.55 27.83
N MET A 70 -13.27 -29.52 28.37
CA MET A 70 -13.60 -29.04 29.74
C MET A 70 -14.19 -30.17 30.58
#